data_AF-A0A4Y8CSC7-F1
#
_entry.id   AF-A0A4Y8CSC7-F1
#
_cell.length_a   1.000
_cell.length_b   1.000
_cell.length_c   1.000
_cell.angle_alpha   90.00
_cell.angle_beta   90.00
_cell.angle_gamma   90.00
#
_symmetry.space_group_name_H-M   'P 1'
#
loop_
_entity.id
_entity.type
_entity.pdbx_description
1 polymer ?
#
loop_
_entity_poly.entity_id
_entity_poly.type
_entity_poly.pdbx_seq_one_letter_code
_entity_poly.pdbx_strand_id
1 'polypeptide(L)'
;MVRISLPSRLKTYSKAGSRSTSPIPNTNNNNMKNKTSGRDSSPDGNGIKVNGLVLKVVVLKARNLAAKDKSGTSDPYLVLTLGDEKSTTHTIQKTLNPEWNVTLQLPVTGTNSLLLDCVCWDKDRFGKDYLGEFDLALEDIFSNDSHEQEPA
;
A
#
# COMPACT_ATOMS: atom_id res chain seq x y z
N MET A 1 5.65 -28.82 8.38
CA MET A 1 6.66 -27.87 8.90
C MET A 1 7.54 -27.45 7.73
N VAL A 2 7.26 -26.29 7.14
CA VAL A 2 7.99 -25.82 5.95
C VAL A 2 9.03 -24.80 6.42
N ARG A 3 10.30 -25.06 6.12
CA ARG A 3 11.41 -24.13 6.40
C ARG A 3 11.83 -23.48 5.09
N ILE A 4 11.71 -22.16 5.03
CA ILE A 4 12.16 -21.35 3.89
C ILE A 4 13.48 -20.69 4.32
N SER A 5 14.55 -20.94 3.56
CA SER A 5 15.89 -20.42 3.83
C SER A 5 16.04 -19.01 3.26
N LEU A 6 16.52 -18.07 4.08
CA LEU A 6 16.78 -16.68 3.68
C LEU A 6 18.00 -16.57 2.75
N PRO A 7 17.92 -15.84 1.62
CA PRO A 7 19.10 -15.54 0.80
C PRO A 7 20.06 -14.58 1.50
N SER A 8 21.35 -14.82 1.30
CA SER A 8 22.45 -14.15 1.99
C SER A 8 22.86 -12.83 1.33
N ARG A 9 23.03 -11.80 2.16
CA ARG A 9 23.83 -10.56 2.00
C ARG A 9 23.23 -9.39 1.19
N LEU A 10 22.72 -8.39 1.93
CA LEU A 10 22.99 -6.98 1.62
C LEU A 10 24.38 -6.58 2.17
N LYS A 11 25.21 -5.92 1.35
CA LYS A 11 26.43 -5.23 1.79
C LYS A 11 26.19 -3.71 1.81
N THR A 12 26.14 -3.19 3.04
CA THR A 12 26.82 -1.99 3.57
C THR A 12 26.71 -0.65 2.83
N TYR A 13 25.98 0.29 3.44
CA TYR A 13 26.17 1.74 3.25
C TYR A 13 27.38 2.22 4.08
N SER A 14 28.39 2.80 3.41
CA SER A 14 29.45 3.56 4.06
C SER A 14 29.27 5.06 3.82
N LYS A 15 29.01 5.74 4.94
CA LYS A 15 29.13 7.16 5.28
C LYS A 15 30.27 7.89 4.53
N ALA A 16 29.94 9.01 3.88
CA ALA A 16 30.91 10.06 3.53
C ALA A 16 30.20 11.42 3.61
N GLY A 17 30.70 12.28 4.49
CA GLY A 17 30.33 13.69 4.53
C GLY A 17 31.33 14.50 3.70
N SER A 18 30.86 15.55 3.02
CA SER A 18 31.68 16.70 2.63
C SER A 18 30.76 17.89 2.35
N ARG A 19 31.16 19.04 2.92
CA ARG A 19 30.56 20.37 2.77
C ARG A 19 31.04 20.98 1.46
N SER A 20 30.18 21.75 0.77
CA SER A 20 30.57 23.03 0.14
C SER A 20 29.40 23.71 -0.58
N THR A 21 29.01 24.87 -0.02
CA THR A 21 28.62 26.15 -0.66
C THR A 21 28.27 26.19 -2.15
N SER A 22 27.14 26.81 -2.48
CA SER A 22 26.89 27.47 -3.77
C SER A 22 25.94 28.68 -3.62
N PRO A 23 26.04 29.71 -4.48
CA PRO A 23 25.58 31.08 -4.21
C PRO A 23 24.22 31.42 -4.86
N ILE A 24 23.60 32.47 -4.33
CA ILE A 24 22.38 33.13 -4.82
C ILE A 24 22.69 33.97 -6.07
N PRO A 25 21.80 33.99 -7.08
CA PRO A 25 21.57 35.20 -7.87
C PRO A 25 20.12 35.67 -7.81
N ASN A 26 19.98 36.96 -7.54
CA ASN A 26 18.77 37.77 -7.61
C ASN A 26 18.58 38.28 -9.05
N THR A 27 17.36 38.26 -9.61
CA THR A 27 16.93 39.14 -10.72
C THR A 27 15.40 39.23 -10.79
N ASN A 28 14.91 40.46 -10.69
CA ASN A 28 13.54 40.91 -10.97
C ASN A 28 13.22 40.94 -12.47
N ASN A 29 11.97 40.68 -12.88
CA ASN A 29 11.19 41.65 -13.67
C ASN A 29 9.72 41.27 -13.88
N ASN A 30 8.87 42.30 -13.79
CA ASN A 30 7.44 42.33 -14.06
C ASN A 30 7.14 42.19 -15.57
N ASN A 31 5.99 41.65 -15.98
CA ASN A 31 4.88 42.45 -16.56
C ASN A 31 3.67 41.61 -17.07
N MET A 32 2.51 42.25 -16.95
CA MET A 32 1.33 42.24 -17.84
C MET A 32 0.40 41.02 -17.99
N LYS A 33 -0.82 41.26 -17.47
CA LYS A 33 -2.14 40.69 -17.80
C LYS A 33 -2.35 40.31 -19.27
N ASN A 34 -3.08 39.22 -19.48
CA ASN A 34 -4.14 39.20 -20.50
C ASN A 34 -5.40 38.49 -19.97
N LYS A 35 -6.53 39.14 -20.23
CA LYS A 35 -7.89 38.78 -19.82
C LYS A 35 -8.62 38.31 -21.07
N THR A 36 -9.08 37.06 -21.09
CA THR A 36 -10.13 36.63 -22.04
C THR A 36 -11.18 35.82 -21.30
N SER A 37 -12.42 36.21 -21.56
CA SER A 37 -13.68 35.67 -21.08
C SER A 37 -14.28 34.72 -22.13
N GLY A 38 -14.73 33.54 -21.70
CA GLY A 38 -15.53 32.57 -22.47
C GLY A 38 -15.61 31.28 -21.67
N ARG A 39 -16.69 31.06 -20.92
CA ARG A 39 -17.83 30.18 -21.25
C ARG A 39 -17.44 28.76 -21.68
N ASP A 40 -17.93 27.85 -20.85
CA ASP A 40 -18.45 26.52 -21.18
C ASP A 40 -17.44 25.44 -21.54
N SER A 41 -17.36 24.44 -20.66
CA SER A 41 -17.27 23.00 -20.95
C SER A 41 -16.61 22.34 -19.74
N SER A 42 -17.41 21.64 -18.94
CA SER A 42 -16.91 20.61 -18.03
C SER A 42 -16.13 19.58 -18.85
N PRO A 43 -14.92 19.17 -18.43
CA PRO A 43 -14.40 17.88 -18.85
C PRO A 43 -14.15 17.01 -17.61
N ASP A 44 -14.94 15.94 -17.60
CA ASP A 44 -14.53 14.60 -17.24
C ASP A 44 -13.95 14.32 -15.85
N GLY A 45 -14.74 13.54 -15.12
CA GLY A 45 -14.26 12.75 -14.00
C GLY A 45 -13.00 12.00 -14.43
N ASN A 46 -11.94 12.23 -13.67
CA ASN A 46 -10.67 11.56 -13.82
C ASN A 46 -10.77 10.13 -13.27
N GLY A 47 -11.75 9.37 -13.77
CA GLY A 47 -11.72 7.92 -13.73
C GLY A 47 -10.79 7.51 -14.85
N ILE A 48 -9.50 7.36 -14.54
CA ILE A 48 -8.60 6.60 -15.41
C ILE A 48 -9.29 5.24 -15.60
N LYS A 49 -9.88 5.02 -16.78
CA LYS A 49 -10.20 3.68 -17.25
C LYS A 49 -8.86 2.98 -17.41
N VAL A 50 -8.37 2.40 -16.33
CA VAL A 50 -7.32 1.40 -16.38
C VAL A 50 -7.91 0.22 -17.14
N ASN A 51 -7.67 0.18 -18.45
CA ASN A 51 -7.89 -1.00 -19.28
C ASN A 51 -6.82 -2.03 -18.90
N GLY A 52 -6.86 -2.53 -17.67
CA GLY A 52 -5.85 -3.38 -17.07
C GLY A 52 -6.45 -4.38 -16.12
N LEU A 53 -5.69 -5.42 -15.80
CA LEU A 53 -6.06 -6.42 -14.82
C LEU A 53 -6.07 -5.79 -13.42
N VAL A 54 -7.09 -6.10 -12.62
CA VAL A 54 -7.24 -5.60 -11.24
C VAL A 54 -7.42 -6.79 -10.32
N LEU A 55 -6.60 -6.87 -9.27
CA LEU A 55 -6.76 -7.83 -8.19
C LEU A 55 -7.77 -7.29 -7.17
N LYS A 56 -8.92 -7.95 -7.04
CA LYS A 56 -9.92 -7.66 -6.00
C LYS A 56 -9.59 -8.50 -4.76
N VAL A 57 -9.23 -7.84 -3.66
CA VAL A 57 -8.93 -8.51 -2.38
C VAL A 57 -10.02 -8.17 -1.37
N VAL A 58 -10.68 -9.19 -0.83
CA VAL A 58 -11.66 -9.04 0.24
C VAL A 58 -11.00 -9.37 1.58
N VAL A 59 -10.76 -8.35 2.39
CA VAL A 59 -10.18 -8.49 3.72
C VAL A 59 -11.31 -8.61 4.74
N LEU A 60 -11.56 -9.82 5.21
CA LEU A 60 -12.64 -10.12 6.16
C LEU A 60 -12.22 -9.78 7.60
N LYS A 61 -11.32 -10.60 8.18
CA LYS A 61 -10.93 -10.50 9.58
C LYS A 61 -9.60 -11.17 9.88
N ALA A 62 -9.01 -10.84 11.03
CA ALA A 62 -7.95 -11.60 11.67
C ALA A 62 -8.40 -12.14 13.02
N ARG A 63 -7.63 -13.09 13.58
CA ARG A 63 -7.95 -13.72 14.85
C ARG A 63 -6.69 -13.97 15.67
N ASN A 64 -6.83 -13.89 16.99
CA ASN A 64 -5.77 -14.19 17.95
C ASN A 64 -4.46 -13.43 17.66
N LEU A 65 -4.56 -12.15 17.32
CA LEU A 65 -3.38 -11.30 17.16
C LEU A 65 -2.63 -11.14 18.50
N ALA A 66 -1.33 -10.86 18.41
CA ALA A 66 -0.52 -10.60 19.60
C ALA A 66 -0.92 -9.25 20.22
N ALA A 67 -1.09 -9.19 21.53
CA ALA A 67 -1.28 -7.94 22.24
C ALA A 67 0.04 -7.16 22.32
N LYS A 68 0.11 -5.98 21.68
CA LYS A 68 1.26 -5.08 21.80
C LYS A 68 1.00 -3.91 22.73
N ASP A 69 -0.26 -3.52 22.90
CA ASP A 69 -0.64 -2.48 23.85
C ASP A 69 -0.53 -2.94 25.30
N LYS A 70 -0.27 -1.99 26.18
CA LYS A 70 -0.35 -2.18 27.64
C LYS A 70 -1.74 -2.59 28.13
N SER A 71 -2.79 -2.32 27.35
CA SER A 71 -4.17 -2.75 27.65
C SER A 71 -4.40 -4.25 27.41
N GLY A 72 -3.41 -4.99 26.89
CA GLY A 72 -3.59 -6.38 26.51
C GLY A 72 -4.33 -6.56 25.18
N THR A 73 -4.34 -5.51 24.35
CA THR A 73 -4.97 -5.46 23.04
C THR A 73 -3.99 -4.94 21.98
N SER A 74 -4.51 -4.71 20.77
CA SER A 74 -3.83 -3.98 19.71
C SER A 74 -4.85 -3.12 18.97
N ASP A 75 -4.36 -2.17 18.18
CA ASP A 75 -5.07 -1.36 17.19
C ASP A 75 -4.68 -1.83 15.77
N PRO A 76 -5.07 -3.04 15.34
CA PRO A 76 -4.58 -3.65 14.10
C PRO A 76 -5.11 -2.97 12.82
N TYR A 77 -4.24 -2.93 11.81
CA TYR A 77 -4.57 -2.65 10.41
C TYR A 77 -3.69 -3.48 9.48
N LEU A 78 -4.18 -3.76 8.27
CA LEU A 78 -3.48 -4.56 7.27
C LEU A 78 -3.01 -3.67 6.11
N VAL A 79 -1.75 -3.83 5.73
CA VAL A 79 -1.14 -3.20 4.56
C VAL A 79 -0.96 -4.27 3.49
N LEU A 80 -1.48 -4.02 2.29
CA LEU A 80 -1.33 -4.87 1.13
C LEU A 80 -0.46 -4.16 0.12
N THR A 81 0.57 -4.83 -0.40
CA THR A 81 1.47 -4.30 -1.42
C THR A 81 1.53 -5.27 -2.60
N LEU A 82 1.33 -4.74 -3.80
CA LEU A 82 1.38 -5.49 -5.06
C LEU A 82 2.21 -4.67 -6.05
N GLY A 83 3.45 -5.10 -6.30
CA GLY A 83 4.40 -4.29 -7.06
C GLY A 83 4.62 -2.91 -6.42
N ASP A 84 4.32 -1.85 -7.17
CA ASP A 84 4.42 -0.47 -6.69
C ASP A 84 3.14 0.03 -6.01
N GLU A 85 2.04 -0.74 -6.09
CA GLU A 85 0.76 -0.34 -5.51
C GLU A 85 0.68 -0.75 -4.03
N LYS A 86 0.11 0.15 -3.21
CA LYS A 86 -0.09 -0.09 -1.79
C LYS A 86 -1.48 0.34 -1.35
N SER A 87 -2.20 -0.59 -0.75
CA SER A 87 -3.49 -0.33 -0.11
C SER A 87 -3.43 -0.64 1.39
N THR A 88 -4.31 -0.03 2.17
CA THR A 88 -4.32 -0.19 3.63
C THR A 88 -5.75 -0.18 4.14
N THR A 89 -6.05 -1.08 5.08
CA THR A 89 -7.36 -1.12 5.74
C THR A 89 -7.48 0.00 6.77
N HIS A 90 -8.71 0.27 7.21
CA HIS A 90 -8.89 1.09 8.40
C HIS A 90 -8.34 0.37 9.64
N THR A 91 -7.93 1.14 10.64
CA THR A 91 -7.52 0.62 11.95
C THR A 91 -8.74 0.32 12.81
N ILE A 92 -8.76 -0.85 13.45
CA ILE A 92 -9.78 -1.21 14.45
C ILE A 92 -9.11 -1.19 15.81
N GLN A 93 -9.64 -0.38 16.73
CA GLN A 93 -8.99 -0.16 18.03
C GLN A 93 -9.28 -1.26 19.04
N LYS A 94 -8.32 -1.54 19.92
CA LYS A 94 -8.42 -2.34 21.13
C LYS A 94 -9.01 -3.74 20.90
N THR A 95 -8.50 -4.45 19.91
CA THR A 95 -8.96 -5.81 19.59
C THR A 95 -7.81 -6.71 19.14
N LEU A 96 -7.90 -7.99 19.49
CA LEU A 96 -7.04 -9.05 18.94
C LEU A 96 -7.73 -9.85 17.82
N ASN A 97 -8.99 -9.52 17.53
CA ASN A 97 -9.84 -10.18 16.55
C ASN A 97 -10.55 -9.12 15.68
N PRO A 98 -9.82 -8.34 14.86
CA PRO A 98 -10.41 -7.30 14.03
C PRO A 98 -11.24 -7.88 12.89
N GLU A 99 -12.38 -7.27 12.60
CA GLU A 99 -13.21 -7.55 11.42
C GLU A 99 -13.30 -6.31 10.54
N TRP A 100 -12.51 -6.28 9.46
CA TRP A 100 -12.45 -5.13 8.55
C TRP A 100 -13.55 -5.14 7.50
N ASN A 101 -13.94 -6.31 6.99
CA ASN A 101 -14.99 -6.48 5.98
C ASN A 101 -14.90 -5.47 4.82
N VAL A 102 -13.69 -5.28 4.29
CA VAL A 102 -13.39 -4.28 3.25
C VAL A 102 -12.91 -4.95 1.97
N THR A 103 -13.32 -4.40 0.83
CA THR A 103 -12.79 -4.79 -0.48
C THR A 103 -11.77 -3.76 -0.94
N LEU A 104 -10.58 -4.21 -1.28
CA LEU A 104 -9.52 -3.41 -1.87
C LEU A 104 -9.31 -3.83 -3.33
N GLN A 105 -8.99 -2.88 -4.18
CA GLN A 105 -8.71 -3.13 -5.60
C GLN A 105 -7.30 -2.64 -5.90
N LEU A 106 -6.43 -3.57 -6.29
CA LEU A 106 -5.03 -3.31 -6.59
C LEU A 106 -4.81 -3.53 -8.09
N PRO A 107 -4.46 -2.50 -8.88
CA PRO A 107 -4.09 -2.69 -10.28
C PRO A 107 -2.89 -3.62 -10.39
N VAL A 108 -2.95 -4.59 -11.29
CA VAL A 108 -1.83 -5.48 -11.60
C VAL A 108 -1.00 -4.83 -12.69
N THR A 109 0.03 -4.08 -12.30
CA THR A 109 0.90 -3.31 -13.21
C THR A 109 2.30 -3.90 -13.27
N GLY A 110 2.74 -4.25 -14.48
CA GLY A 110 4.10 -4.72 -14.74
C GLY A 110 4.42 -6.12 -14.18
N THR A 111 5.67 -6.55 -14.37
CA THR A 111 6.16 -7.89 -14.01
C THR A 111 6.36 -8.10 -12.52
N ASN A 112 6.34 -7.02 -11.72
CA ASN A 112 6.57 -7.07 -10.28
C ASN A 112 5.28 -7.34 -9.48
N SER A 113 4.11 -7.35 -10.15
CA SER A 113 2.80 -7.55 -9.52
C SER A 113 2.39 -9.01 -9.42
N LEU A 114 3.33 -9.90 -9.08
CA LEU A 114 3.10 -11.35 -9.00
C LEU A 114 2.98 -11.86 -7.56
N LEU A 115 3.46 -11.09 -6.59
CA LEU A 115 3.43 -11.42 -5.17
C LEU A 115 2.65 -10.32 -4.44
N LEU A 116 1.62 -10.72 -3.70
CA LEU A 116 0.87 -9.84 -2.82
C LEU A 116 1.43 -9.97 -1.40
N ASP A 117 2.14 -8.93 -0.96
CA ASP A 117 2.71 -8.84 0.37
C ASP A 117 1.65 -8.29 1.33
N CYS A 118 1.36 -9.02 2.40
CA CYS A 118 0.37 -8.64 3.42
C CYS A 118 1.05 -8.49 4.76
N VAL A 119 1.11 -7.25 5.29
CA VAL A 119 1.73 -6.96 6.59
C VAL A 119 0.72 -6.35 7.54
N CYS A 120 0.54 -6.99 8.70
CA CYS A 120 -0.31 -6.49 9.76
C CYS A 120 0.50 -5.69 10.78
N TRP A 121 -0.04 -4.53 11.15
CA TRP A 121 0.59 -3.58 12.05
C TRP A 121 -0.37 -3.17 13.16
N ASP A 122 0.18 -2.91 14.34
CA ASP A 122 -0.49 -2.24 15.44
C ASP A 122 -0.26 -0.74 15.35
N LYS A 123 -1.30 0.08 15.43
CA LYS A 123 -1.18 1.52 15.35
C LYS A 123 -1.04 2.15 16.73
N ASP A 124 0.16 2.62 17.02
CA ASP A 124 0.44 3.35 18.25
C ASP A 124 0.36 4.87 18.11
N ARG A 125 0.33 5.57 19.24
CA ARG A 125 0.51 7.03 19.28
C ARG A 125 1.84 7.46 18.64
N PHE A 126 2.88 6.65 18.80
CA PHE A 126 4.23 6.95 18.30
C PHE A 126 4.78 5.79 17.47
N GLY A 127 4.29 5.67 16.25
CA GLY A 127 4.78 4.67 15.30
C GLY A 127 3.79 3.52 15.15
N LYS A 128 4.34 2.32 14.99
CA LYS A 128 3.57 1.10 14.80
C LYS A 128 4.39 -0.11 15.19
N ASP A 129 3.75 -1.09 15.79
CA ASP A 129 4.37 -2.38 16.11
C ASP A 129 3.99 -3.44 15.08
N TYR A 130 4.92 -4.33 14.78
CA TYR A 130 4.71 -5.42 13.83
C TYR A 130 3.86 -6.54 14.45
N LEU A 131 2.80 -6.96 13.77
CA LEU A 131 1.89 -8.04 14.20
C LEU A 131 2.01 -9.32 13.37
N GLY A 132 2.65 -9.28 12.20
CA GLY A 132 2.87 -10.44 11.35
C GLY A 132 2.80 -10.10 9.87
N GLU A 133 3.30 -11.00 9.04
CA GLU A 133 3.22 -10.89 7.58
C GLU A 133 3.04 -12.25 6.93
N PHE A 134 2.53 -12.22 5.70
CA PHE A 134 2.48 -13.36 4.80
C PHE A 134 2.38 -12.85 3.37
N ASP A 135 2.85 -13.66 2.44
CA ASP A 135 2.84 -13.33 1.03
C ASP A 135 2.01 -14.34 0.26
N LEU A 136 1.34 -13.88 -0.80
CA LEU A 136 0.54 -14.71 -1.68
C LEU A 136 1.03 -14.58 -3.11
N ALA A 137 1.51 -15.68 -3.69
CA ALA A 137 1.82 -15.71 -5.12
C ALA A 137 0.52 -15.76 -5.91
N LEU A 138 0.31 -14.78 -6.80
CA LEU A 138 -0.89 -14.71 -7.64
C LEU A 138 -0.97 -15.94 -8.55
N GLU A 139 0.16 -16.45 -9.02
CA GLU A 139 0.22 -17.68 -9.80
C GLU A 139 -0.40 -18.85 -9.03
N ASP A 140 -0.06 -19.06 -7.76
CA ASP A 140 -0.63 -20.17 -6.97
C ASP A 140 -2.15 -20.04 -6.77
N ILE A 141 -2.65 -18.81 -6.65
CA ILE A 141 -4.08 -18.52 -6.46
C ILE A 141 -4.87 -18.77 -7.74
N PHE A 142 -4.34 -18.36 -8.89
CA PHE A 142 -5.05 -18.38 -10.17
C PHE A 142 -4.63 -19.52 -11.11
N SER A 143 -3.64 -20.35 -10.74
CA SER A 143 -3.22 -21.51 -11.54
C SER A 143 -4.26 -22.63 -11.58
N ASN A 144 -5.08 -22.72 -10.54
CA ASN A 144 -6.21 -23.64 -10.50
C ASN A 144 -7.45 -22.83 -10.85
N ASP A 145 -8.07 -23.17 -11.98
CA ASP A 145 -9.20 -22.48 -12.61
C ASP A 145 -10.51 -22.57 -11.80
N SER A 146 -10.47 -22.26 -10.50
CA SER A 146 -11.66 -22.15 -9.65
C SER A 146 -12.35 -20.82 -9.90
N HIS A 147 -13.10 -20.76 -11.00
CA HIS A 147 -14.08 -19.71 -11.26
C HIS A 147 -15.34 -19.98 -10.43
N GLU A 148 -15.45 -19.37 -9.25
CA GLU A 148 -16.76 -19.27 -8.60
C GLU A 148 -17.49 -18.06 -9.19
N GLN A 149 -18.31 -18.33 -10.20
CA GLN A 149 -19.22 -17.34 -10.77
C GLN A 149 -20.31 -17.05 -9.73
N GLU A 150 -20.46 -15.79 -9.31
CA GLU A 150 -21.59 -15.42 -8.46
C GLU A 150 -22.90 -15.84 -9.16
N PRO A 151 -23.86 -16.44 -8.43
CA PRO A 151 -25.15 -16.74 -9.01
C PRO A 151 -25.79 -15.45 -9.52
N ALA A 152 -26.22 -15.48 -10.78
CA ALA A 152 -26.83 -14.37 -11.50
C ALA A 152 -28.13 -13.87 -10.84
#